data_AF-A0A352GM72-F1
#
_entry.id   AF-A0A352GM72-F1
#
_cell.length_a   1.000
_cell.length_b   1.000
_cell.length_c   1.000
_cell.angle_alpha   90.00
_cell.angle_beta   90.00
_cell.angle_gamma   90.00
#
_symmetry.space_group_name_H-M   'P 1'
#
loop_
_entity.id
_entity.type
_entity.pdbx_description
1 polymer ?
#
loop_
_entity_poly.entity_id
_entity_poly.type
_entity_poly.pdbx_seq_one_letter_code
_entity_poly.pdbx_strand_id
1 'polypeptide(L)'
;VLEAYLDRVHPDWRDAAEDAGPQTGSAGATRSGAMTRAEALAVLGLSEGASRQDIKAAYQRIISGLHPDHGGSDYLAAQVNEAKDVLLGD
;
A
#
# COMPACT_ATOMS: atom_id res chain seq x y z
N VAL A 1 3.11 3.60 11.93
CA VAL A 1 2.13 2.60 11.45
C VAL A 1 1.84 2.94 10.00
N LEU A 2 1.64 1.94 9.12
CA LEU A 2 1.49 2.09 7.66
C LEU A 2 0.56 3.25 7.25
N GLU A 3 -0.53 3.45 7.98
CA GLU A 3 -1.47 4.57 7.78
C GLU A 3 -0.80 5.95 7.84
N ALA A 4 0.12 6.18 8.78
CA ALA A 4 0.85 7.44 8.90
C ALA A 4 1.88 7.65 7.78
N TYR A 5 2.38 6.56 7.18
CA TYR A 5 3.21 6.64 5.98
C TYR A 5 2.37 7.03 4.77
N LEU A 6 1.19 6.42 4.62
CA LEU A 6 0.28 6.73 3.52
C LEU A 6 -0.31 8.14 3.64
N ASP A 7 -0.66 8.62 4.84
CA ASP A 7 -1.05 10.03 5.04
C ASP A 7 0.05 11.01 4.60
N ARG A 8 1.32 10.61 4.70
CA ARG A 8 2.46 11.46 4.34
C ARG A 8 2.82 11.38 2.86
N VAL A 9 2.70 10.21 2.24
CA VAL A 9 3.18 9.93 0.87
C VAL A 9 2.06 9.98 -0.16
N HIS A 10 0.84 9.69 0.26
CA HIS A 10 -0.36 9.66 -0.57
C HIS A 10 -1.55 10.29 0.15
N PRO A 11 -1.55 11.59 0.51
CA PRO A 11 -2.61 12.20 1.32
C PRO A 11 -4.05 11.94 0.81
N ASP A 12 -4.24 11.76 -0.50
CA ASP A 12 -5.53 11.44 -1.15
C ASP A 12 -5.88 9.92 -1.13
N TRP A 13 -5.12 9.09 -0.41
CA TRP A 13 -5.36 7.64 -0.35
C TRP A 13 -6.69 7.28 0.31
N ARG A 14 -7.19 8.15 1.19
CA ARG A 14 -8.49 7.99 1.86
C ARG A 14 -9.64 8.28 0.91
N ASP A 15 -9.53 9.35 0.13
CA ASP A 15 -10.51 9.65 -0.93
C ASP A 15 -10.50 8.55 -2.01
N ALA A 16 -9.32 8.00 -2.36
CA ALA A 16 -9.22 6.87 -3.28
C ALA A 16 -9.80 5.54 -2.72
N ALA A 17 -9.84 5.38 -1.41
CA ALA A 17 -10.50 4.25 -0.75
C ALA A 17 -12.03 4.41 -0.75
N GLU A 18 -12.54 5.64 -0.68
CA GLU A 18 -13.96 5.96 -0.78
C GLU A 18 -14.47 6.00 -2.24
N ASP A 19 -13.61 6.39 -3.19
CA ASP A 19 -13.91 6.56 -4.63
C ASP A 19 -13.69 5.28 -5.46
N ALA A 20 -13.75 4.08 -4.85
CA ALA A 20 -13.86 2.82 -5.61
C ALA A 20 -15.24 2.64 -6.30
N GLY A 21 -15.89 3.75 -6.66
CA GLY A 21 -17.05 3.90 -7.55
C GLY A 21 -16.70 4.83 -8.73
N PRO A 22 -17.40 4.78 -9.87
CA PRO A 22 -16.76 5.13 -11.14
C PRO A 22 -16.94 6.59 -11.58
N GLN A 23 -16.27 7.61 -11.01
CA GLN A 23 -16.40 8.98 -11.56
C GLN A 23 -15.17 9.92 -11.44
N THR A 24 -14.46 10.04 -12.57
CA THR A 24 -14.06 11.31 -13.23
C THR A 24 -13.59 12.52 -12.38
N GLY A 25 -12.27 12.64 -12.19
CA GLY A 25 -11.46 13.83 -12.55
C GLY A 25 -11.37 15.04 -11.61
N SER A 26 -10.19 15.27 -11.00
CA SER A 26 -9.30 16.42 -11.31
C SER A 26 -8.16 16.60 -10.28
N ALA A 27 -6.94 16.67 -10.81
CA ALA A 27 -5.81 17.49 -10.35
C ALA A 27 -5.27 17.31 -8.90
N GLY A 28 -4.47 16.26 -8.71
CA GLY A 28 -3.55 16.16 -7.58
C GLY A 28 -2.91 14.77 -7.48
N ALA A 29 -1.66 14.64 -7.94
CA ALA A 29 -0.78 13.49 -7.68
C ALA A 29 -1.21 12.09 -8.17
N THR A 30 -1.68 11.96 -9.42
CA THR A 30 -1.55 10.67 -10.12
C THR A 30 -0.10 10.44 -10.55
N ARG A 31 0.76 10.03 -9.60
CA ARG A 31 1.70 8.95 -9.95
C ARG A 31 0.89 7.66 -9.98
N SER A 32 0.00 7.55 -10.97
CA SER A 32 -0.62 6.29 -11.42
C SER A 32 0.41 5.41 -12.14
N GLY A 33 1.65 5.42 -11.66
CA GLY A 33 2.70 4.52 -12.10
C GLY A 33 2.69 3.33 -11.16
N ALA A 34 2.85 2.12 -11.72
CA ALA A 34 3.01 0.90 -10.93
C ALA A 34 3.99 1.13 -9.77
N MET A 35 3.63 0.64 -8.57
CA MET A 35 4.43 0.83 -7.37
C MET A 35 5.90 0.48 -7.62
N THR A 36 6.81 1.39 -7.29
CA THR A 36 8.24 1.14 -7.43
C THR A 36 8.74 0.19 -6.34
N ARG A 37 9.85 -0.49 -6.59
CA ARG A 37 10.48 -1.36 -5.59
C ARG A 37 10.79 -0.65 -4.27
N ALA A 38 11.20 0.62 -4.34
CA ALA A 38 11.51 1.42 -3.15
C ALA A 38 10.24 1.76 -2.35
N GLU A 39 9.15 2.10 -3.04
CA GLU A 39 7.84 2.31 -2.41
C GLU A 39 7.31 1.04 -1.78
N ALA A 40 7.44 -0.10 -2.47
CA ALA A 40 7.04 -1.40 -1.95
C ALA A 40 7.79 -1.79 -0.67
N LEU A 41 9.11 -1.56 -0.61
CA LEU A 41 9.89 -1.74 0.60
C LEU A 41 9.39 -0.84 1.73
N ALA A 42 9.12 0.43 1.44
CA ALA A 42 8.62 1.37 2.43
C ALA A 42 7.22 1.00 2.96
N VAL A 43 6.31 0.54 2.10
CA VAL A 43 4.98 0.04 2.46
C VAL A 43 5.08 -1.16 3.41
N LEU A 44 6.01 -2.09 3.15
CA LEU A 44 6.25 -3.22 4.05
C LEU A 44 7.11 -2.86 5.28
N GLY A 45 7.61 -1.63 5.39
CA GLY A 45 8.51 -1.20 6.45
C GLY A 45 9.88 -1.89 6.41
N LEU A 46 10.32 -2.28 5.22
CA LEU A 46 11.57 -2.99 4.95
C LEU A 46 12.63 -2.06 4.36
N SER A 47 13.89 -2.43 4.52
CA SER A 47 15.03 -1.75 3.91
C SER A 47 15.49 -2.46 2.64
N GLU A 48 16.28 -1.76 1.81
CA GLU A 48 16.91 -2.40 0.65
C GLU A 48 17.77 -3.60 1.08
N GLY A 49 17.66 -4.70 0.33
CA GLY A 49 18.34 -5.96 0.65
C GLY A 49 17.53 -6.92 1.53
N ALA A 50 16.30 -6.58 1.92
CA ALA A 50 15.39 -7.50 2.60
C ALA A 50 15.24 -8.82 1.84
N SER A 51 15.28 -9.94 2.57
CA SER A 51 15.14 -11.26 1.97
C SER A 51 13.68 -11.55 1.60
N ARG A 52 13.45 -12.54 0.74
CA ARG A 52 12.09 -13.02 0.43
C ARG A 52 11.33 -13.47 1.68
N GLN A 53 12.03 -13.96 2.71
CA GLN A 53 11.40 -14.36 3.95
C GLN A 53 10.94 -13.15 4.77
N ASP A 54 11.75 -12.09 4.80
CA ASP A 54 11.41 -10.83 5.47
C ASP A 54 10.20 -10.16 4.82
N ILE A 55 10.14 -10.18 3.48
CA ILE A 55 9.00 -9.67 2.69
C ILE A 55 7.71 -10.37 3.09
N LYS A 56 7.70 -11.72 3.11
CA LYS A 56 6.52 -12.51 3.49
C LYS A 56 6.13 -12.30 4.95
N ALA A 57 7.10 -12.22 5.85
CA ALA A 57 6.86 -11.99 7.27
C ALA A 57 6.25 -10.60 7.53
N ALA A 58 6.77 -9.56 6.87
CA ALA A 58 6.23 -8.21 6.97
C ALA A 58 4.79 -8.14 6.41
N TYR A 59 4.57 -8.74 5.23
CA TYR A 59 3.25 -8.83 4.61
C TYR A 59 2.21 -9.47 5.55
N GLN A 60 2.52 -10.65 6.13
CA GLN A 60 1.61 -11.32 7.06
C GLN A 60 1.30 -10.46 8.30
N ARG A 61 2.31 -9.80 8.87
CA ARG A 61 2.13 -8.94 10.06
C ARG A 61 1.19 -7.78 9.78
N ILE A 62 1.29 -7.17 8.60
CA ILE A 62 0.45 -6.04 8.20
C ILE A 62 -0.97 -6.51 7.89
N ILE A 63 -1.13 -7.56 7.08
CA ILE A 63 -2.46 -8.11 6.73
C ILE A 63 -3.21 -8.62 7.96
N SER A 64 -2.54 -9.26 8.91
CA SER A 64 -3.18 -9.69 10.16
C SER A 64 -3.61 -8.53 11.07
N GLY A 65 -3.06 -7.33 10.88
CA GLY A 65 -3.41 -6.14 11.67
C GLY A 65 -4.44 -5.22 11.01
N LEU A 66 -4.81 -5.48 9.75
CA LEU A 66 -5.84 -4.71 9.04
C LEU A 66 -7.23 -5.12 9.55
N HIS A 67 -7.86 -4.24 10.32
CA HIS A 67 -9.20 -4.46 10.85
C HIS A 67 -10.27 -4.13 9.80
N PRO A 68 -11.15 -5.08 9.44
CA PRO A 68 -12.23 -4.85 8.46
C PRO A 68 -13.32 -3.90 8.95
N ASP A 69 -13.35 -3.58 10.25
CA ASP A 69 -14.36 -2.73 10.88
C ASP A 69 -14.25 -1.25 10.48
N HIS A 70 -13.13 -0.83 9.89
CA HIS A 70 -12.95 0.51 9.35
C HIS A 70 -12.67 0.37 7.86
N GLY A 71 -13.68 0.63 7.01
CA GLY A 71 -13.69 0.41 5.56
C GLY A 71 -12.53 1.01 4.72
N GLY A 72 -11.48 1.56 5.33
CA GLY A 72 -10.18 1.82 4.71
C GLY A 72 -9.24 0.62 4.63
N SER A 73 -9.57 -0.55 5.21
CA SER A 73 -8.71 -1.73 5.17
C SER A 73 -8.50 -2.31 3.78
N ASP A 74 -9.45 -2.14 2.86
CA ASP A 74 -9.40 -2.77 1.54
C ASP A 74 -8.37 -2.10 0.62
N TYR A 75 -8.34 -0.77 0.59
CA TYR A 75 -7.31 -0.01 -0.14
C TYR A 75 -5.92 -0.27 0.44
N LEU A 76 -5.81 -0.28 1.77
CA LEU A 76 -4.55 -0.58 2.46
C LEU A 76 -4.06 -2.01 2.16
N ALA A 77 -4.97 -2.98 2.17
CA ALA A 77 -4.67 -4.35 1.79
C ALA A 77 -4.23 -4.44 0.32
N ALA A 78 -4.88 -3.70 -0.58
CA ALA A 78 -4.48 -3.63 -1.99
C ALA A 78 -3.06 -3.07 -2.17
N GLN A 79 -2.71 -1.99 -1.47
CA GLN A 79 -1.35 -1.43 -1.49
C GLN A 79 -0.30 -2.40 -0.92
N VAL A 80 -0.64 -3.14 0.14
CA VAL A 80 0.25 -4.15 0.74
C VAL A 80 0.44 -5.36 -0.17
N ASN A 81 -0.62 -5.76 -0.90
CA ASN A 81 -0.54 -6.80 -1.92
C ASN A 81 0.35 -6.38 -3.08
N GLU A 82 0.13 -5.19 -3.64
CA GLU A 82 0.94 -4.64 -4.73
C GLU A 82 2.42 -4.56 -4.33
N ALA A 83 2.72 -4.11 -3.10
CA ALA A 83 4.09 -4.07 -2.59
C ALA A 83 4.75 -5.46 -2.54
N LYS A 84 4.01 -6.47 -2.09
CA LYS A 84 4.50 -7.85 -2.06
C LYS A 84 4.75 -8.37 -3.48
N ASP A 85 3.84 -8.13 -4.41
CA ASP A 85 3.93 -8.58 -5.81
C ASP A 85 5.14 -7.92 -6.51
N VAL A 86 5.34 -6.60 -6.35
CA VAL A 86 6.50 -5.86 -6.89
C VAL A 86 7.84 -6.40 -6.36
N LEU A 87 7.90 -6.80 -5.09
CA LEU A 87 9.15 -7.26 -4.46
C LEU A 87 9.47 -8.73 -4.74
N LEU A 88 8.44 -9.55 -4.98
CA LEU A 88 8.60 -10.96 -5.31
C LEU A 88 8.62 -11.23 -6.81
N GLY A 89 8.12 -10.29 -7.62
CA GLY A 89 7.97 -10.39 -9.07
C GLY A 89 6.83 -11.32 -9.48
N ASP A 90 5.76 -11.37 -8.68
CA ASP A 90 4.54 -12.14 -8.93
C ASP A 90 3.55 -11.38 -9.84
#